data_AF-A0A8C9DHT9-F1
#
_entry.id   AF-A0A8C9DHT9-F1
#
_cell.length_a   1.000
_cell.length_b   1.000
_cell.length_c   1.000
_cell.angle_alpha   90.00
_cell.angle_beta   90.00
_cell.angle_gamma   90.00
#
_symmetry.space_group_name_H-M   'P 1'
#
loop_
_entity.id
_entity.type
_entity.pdbx_description
1 polymer ?
#
loop_
_entity_poly.entity_id
_entity_poly.type
_entity_poly.pdbx_seq_one_letter_code
_entity_poly.pdbx_strand_id
1 'polypeptide(L)'
;MSLLCLRAPSVPQDSMAPKRKPSVQTEDPEKKKQRGPEEEDTFRSTAEALRAAPAEKRVIRVDSTCPLRGNPGTQVYEDYDCTLNQTNIGSNNNKFYIIQLLKEGNNFVCWNHWGRVGEMGQTKIKQFQKLEDAKKDFEKKFQEKTKNNWAERDHFVAHPGKYTLIEVQGEDEAQEAVVKVDGGPARTVAKRVRPCSLDPATQKLITNIFSKEMFNNAMALMNLDVKKMPLGKLSKQQIARGFKALEALEEALKDPTGGGRSLEELSSHFYTVIPHNFGRDRPPLINSPEILQAKKDMLLVLADIELAQALQAASEEERIVEEEPHPLDRDYQLLKCQLQLLDSEAPEYKVIQTYLEQTGSSHRRPTLQHVWKVNREGEGDRFQDHSKLGNRRLLWHGTNVAVVAAILTSGLRIMPHSGGRVGKGIYFASENSKSAGYVTGMLCGAHHVGYMFLGEVALGKEHHITMDEPNLIRPPPGFDSVIARGHTEPDPTQDTELELDGQRVMVPQGRPVPCPEFRNSTFSQSEYLIYQESQCRLRYLLQVCL
;
A
#
# COMPACT_ATOMS: atom_id res chain seq x y z
N MET A 1 4.79 51.92 -39.11
CA MET A 1 5.31 53.06 -39.89
C MET A 1 5.40 54.28 -38.99
N SER A 2 6.38 55.14 -39.22
CA SER A 2 6.44 56.46 -38.60
C SER A 2 5.25 57.32 -39.03
N LEU A 3 4.69 58.15 -38.14
CA LEU A 3 4.67 59.62 -38.28
C LEU A 3 4.05 60.33 -37.05
N LEU A 4 4.70 61.44 -36.68
CA LEU A 4 4.35 62.62 -35.86
C LEU A 4 3.16 62.61 -34.85
N CYS A 5 3.30 63.06 -33.59
CA CYS A 5 3.76 64.35 -32.99
C CYS A 5 2.63 65.41 -32.79
N LEU A 6 2.29 65.74 -31.52
CA LEU A 6 2.40 67.09 -30.90
C LEU A 6 1.43 67.40 -29.73
N ARG A 7 1.92 68.28 -28.83
CA ARG A 7 1.24 69.15 -27.83
C ARG A 7 0.75 68.56 -26.49
N ALA A 8 1.41 69.05 -25.42
CA ALA A 8 0.82 69.26 -24.08
C ALA A 8 0.07 70.62 -24.04
N PRO A 9 -0.65 70.98 -22.94
CA PRO A 9 0.04 71.68 -21.84
C PRO A 9 -0.53 71.49 -20.41
N SER A 10 0.19 72.08 -19.44
CA SER A 10 -0.26 72.60 -18.11
C SER A 10 -0.57 71.64 -16.95
N VAL A 11 -0.18 72.09 -15.75
CA VAL A 11 -0.22 71.42 -14.43
C VAL A 11 -0.68 72.45 -13.38
N PRO A 12 -1.40 72.03 -12.32
CA PRO A 12 -1.08 72.42 -10.94
C PRO A 12 -0.84 71.15 -10.09
N GLN A 13 0.24 71.05 -9.29
CA GLN A 13 0.28 71.35 -7.85
C GLN A 13 -0.95 70.83 -7.08
N ASP A 14 -0.83 70.02 -6.02
CA ASP A 14 0.33 69.73 -5.16
C ASP A 14 0.12 68.37 -4.40
N SER A 15 0.97 67.77 -3.55
CA SER A 15 2.17 68.23 -2.82
C SER A 15 3.04 67.06 -2.27
N MET A 16 4.07 67.40 -1.47
CA MET A 16 4.70 66.60 -0.40
C MET A 16 5.49 65.32 -0.76
N ALA A 17 6.80 65.47 -0.98
CA ALA A 17 7.81 64.51 -0.55
C ALA A 17 9.18 65.21 -0.30
N PRO A 18 9.70 65.26 0.94
CA PRO A 18 11.02 65.83 1.23
C PRO A 18 12.14 64.78 1.20
N LYS A 19 13.33 65.15 0.72
CA LYS A 19 14.53 64.29 0.68
C LYS A 19 15.40 64.45 1.95
N ARG A 20 15.91 63.30 2.41
CA ARG A 20 16.99 63.00 3.39
C ARG A 20 18.09 64.08 3.51
N LYS A 21 18.73 64.30 4.69
CA LYS A 21 19.67 63.43 5.46
C LYS A 21 20.01 64.12 6.83
N PRO A 22 20.82 63.56 7.78
CA PRO A 22 21.20 62.16 8.10
C PRO A 22 21.18 61.75 9.61
N SER A 23 20.94 60.48 9.93
CA SER A 23 21.40 59.77 11.17
C SER A 23 21.09 58.26 11.01
N VAL A 24 22.05 57.34 10.93
CA VAL A 24 22.76 56.63 12.02
C VAL A 24 21.84 55.71 12.87
N GLN A 25 22.07 54.40 12.72
CA GLN A 25 21.69 53.25 13.57
C GLN A 25 20.20 52.96 13.89
N THR A 26 19.64 51.95 13.21
CA THR A 26 19.28 50.65 13.83
C THR A 26 19.23 49.56 12.74
N GLU A 27 19.28 48.30 13.14
CA GLU A 27 19.43 47.12 12.25
C GLU A 27 18.17 46.82 11.43
N ASP A 28 18.36 46.40 10.18
CA ASP A 28 17.31 45.97 9.25
C ASP A 28 17.39 44.42 9.14
N PRO A 29 16.30 43.66 9.34
CA PRO A 29 16.35 42.20 9.37
C PRO A 29 16.61 41.61 7.97
N GLU A 30 17.38 40.52 7.95
CA GLU A 30 17.94 39.95 6.72
C GLU A 30 16.89 39.59 5.64
N LYS A 31 17.31 39.79 4.39
CA LYS A 31 16.67 39.19 3.21
C LYS A 31 16.67 37.66 3.28
N LYS A 32 15.64 37.06 3.88
CA LYS A 32 15.32 35.65 3.62
C LYS A 32 14.91 35.49 2.16
N LYS A 33 15.84 35.02 1.33
CA LYS A 33 15.53 34.37 0.05
C LYS A 33 14.48 33.30 0.34
N GLN A 34 13.32 33.40 -0.31
CA GLN A 34 12.40 32.27 -0.41
C GLN A 34 13.10 31.16 -1.20
N ARG A 35 13.60 30.14 -0.49
CA ARG A 35 13.71 28.79 -1.07
C ARG A 35 12.29 28.24 -1.18
N GLY A 36 11.98 27.60 -2.32
CA GLY A 36 10.69 26.93 -2.49
C GLY A 36 10.55 25.72 -1.57
N PRO A 37 9.34 25.17 -1.41
CA PRO A 37 9.13 23.94 -0.65
C PRO A 37 9.81 22.76 -1.37
N GLU A 38 10.55 21.96 -0.61
CA GLU A 38 11.46 20.93 -1.09
C GLU A 38 10.74 19.66 -1.57
N GLU A 39 11.38 18.90 -2.46
CA GLU A 39 10.75 17.85 -3.28
C GLU A 39 10.89 16.42 -2.70
N GLU A 40 11.41 16.25 -1.48
CA GLU A 40 11.89 14.95 -0.95
C GLU A 40 10.97 14.22 0.05
N ASP A 41 9.93 14.87 0.59
CA ASP A 41 9.52 14.61 1.98
C ASP A 41 8.75 13.29 2.25
N THR A 42 7.77 12.91 1.41
CA THR A 42 6.80 11.88 1.82
C THR A 42 7.30 10.44 1.75
N PHE A 43 8.31 10.10 0.93
CA PHE A 43 8.77 8.70 0.85
C PHE A 43 9.64 8.35 2.04
N ARG A 44 10.51 9.29 2.38
CA ARG A 44 11.10 9.39 3.69
C ARG A 44 10.00 9.31 4.73
N SER A 45 8.96 10.14 4.72
CA SER A 45 7.86 10.05 5.70
C SER A 45 7.19 8.67 5.85
N THR A 46 6.84 7.93 4.78
CA THR A 46 6.29 6.55 4.96
C THR A 46 7.35 5.57 5.44
N ALA A 47 8.56 5.59 4.86
CA ALA A 47 9.66 4.73 5.31
C ALA A 47 10.15 5.09 6.72
N GLU A 48 10.00 6.34 7.14
CA GLU A 48 10.34 6.89 8.45
C GLU A 48 9.24 6.62 9.46
N ALA A 49 7.96 6.68 9.08
CA ALA A 49 6.86 6.20 9.92
C ALA A 49 7.02 4.69 10.20
N LEU A 50 7.40 3.90 9.18
CA LEU A 50 7.70 2.48 9.33
C LEU A 50 9.02 2.20 10.09
N ARG A 51 9.99 3.13 10.10
CA ARG A 51 11.25 3.03 10.90
C ARG A 51 11.08 3.56 12.33
N ALA A 52 10.20 4.53 12.55
CA ALA A 52 9.91 5.17 13.83
C ALA A 52 8.78 4.44 14.59
N ALA A 53 8.02 3.59 13.90
CA ALA A 53 7.17 2.60 14.53
C ALA A 53 8.00 1.79 15.55
N PRO A 54 7.54 1.66 16.80
CA PRO A 54 8.27 0.93 17.82
C PRO A 54 8.49 -0.52 17.39
N ALA A 55 9.64 -1.09 17.75
CA ALA A 55 9.90 -2.50 17.52
C ALA A 55 8.89 -3.35 18.32
N GLU A 56 7.96 -3.97 17.61
CA GLU A 56 6.93 -4.83 18.17
C GLU A 56 7.54 -6.06 18.84
N LYS A 57 6.85 -6.60 19.86
CA LYS A 57 7.30 -7.83 20.55
C LYS A 57 7.30 -8.99 19.57
N ARG A 58 8.50 -9.43 19.17
CA ARG A 58 8.68 -10.58 18.28
C ARG A 58 8.20 -11.87 18.97
N VAL A 59 7.03 -12.37 18.56
CA VAL A 59 6.59 -13.73 18.88
C VAL A 59 7.48 -14.71 18.12
N ILE A 60 8.16 -15.62 18.83
CA ILE A 60 9.09 -16.57 18.22
C ILE A 60 8.51 -17.99 18.36
N ARG A 61 8.14 -18.60 17.23
CA ARG A 61 7.61 -19.97 17.16
C ARG A 61 8.60 -20.91 16.50
N VAL A 62 8.55 -22.19 16.89
CA VAL A 62 9.30 -23.27 16.24
C VAL A 62 8.91 -23.34 14.76
N ASP A 63 9.90 -23.42 13.86
CA ASP A 63 9.69 -23.48 12.42
C ASP A 63 8.70 -24.60 12.02
N SER A 64 7.80 -24.30 11.09
CA SER A 64 6.69 -25.18 10.72
C SER A 64 7.12 -26.50 10.07
N THR A 65 8.36 -26.60 9.59
CA THR A 65 8.93 -27.84 9.05
C THR A 65 9.79 -28.61 10.05
N CYS A 66 9.95 -28.11 11.27
CA CYS A 66 10.64 -28.82 12.34
C CYS A 66 9.76 -29.96 12.88
N PRO A 67 10.21 -31.23 12.84
CA PRO A 67 9.40 -32.37 13.32
C PRO A 67 9.13 -32.30 14.83
N LEU A 68 9.89 -31.50 15.59
CA LEU A 68 9.72 -31.31 17.03
C LEU A 68 8.65 -30.25 17.37
N ARG A 69 8.07 -29.52 16.38
CA ARG A 69 7.02 -28.50 16.62
C ARG A 69 5.79 -29.06 17.33
N GLY A 70 5.47 -30.34 17.13
CA GLY A 70 4.33 -31.01 17.76
C GLY A 70 4.56 -31.47 19.20
N ASN A 71 5.79 -31.38 19.72
CA ASN A 71 6.12 -31.90 21.04
C ASN A 71 5.69 -30.89 22.13
N PRO A 72 4.81 -31.29 23.08
CA PRO A 72 4.35 -30.39 24.14
C PRO A 72 5.52 -30.01 25.07
N GLY A 73 5.93 -28.75 25.00
CA GLY A 73 7.09 -28.21 25.74
C GLY A 73 8.33 -27.93 24.89
N THR A 74 8.32 -28.24 23.58
CA THR A 74 9.36 -27.77 22.66
C THR A 74 9.09 -26.32 22.26
N GLN A 75 10.01 -25.43 22.61
CA GLN A 75 9.93 -24.00 22.33
C GLN A 75 11.29 -23.47 21.85
N VAL A 76 11.30 -22.33 21.16
CA VAL A 76 12.56 -21.63 20.88
C VAL A 76 13.14 -21.10 22.20
N TYR A 77 14.45 -21.16 22.33
CA TYR A 77 15.19 -20.72 23.49
C TYR A 77 15.54 -19.23 23.39
N GLU A 78 15.01 -18.40 24.29
CA GLU A 78 15.21 -16.94 24.31
C GLU A 78 14.95 -16.32 22.93
N ASP A 79 15.91 -15.57 22.40
CA ASP A 79 15.86 -14.85 21.13
C ASP A 79 16.59 -15.58 19.98
N TYR A 80 17.11 -16.80 20.21
CA TYR A 80 17.96 -17.59 19.30
C TYR A 80 17.15 -18.18 18.12
N ASP A 81 16.59 -17.30 17.31
CA ASP A 81 15.90 -17.52 16.04
C ASP A 81 16.35 -16.46 15.02
N CYS A 82 16.80 -16.90 13.85
CA CYS A 82 17.07 -15.99 12.73
C CYS A 82 16.64 -16.59 11.40
N THR A 83 16.03 -15.76 10.56
CA THR A 83 15.81 -16.05 9.15
C THR A 83 16.75 -15.18 8.32
N LEU A 84 17.53 -15.83 7.46
CA LEU A 84 18.55 -15.22 6.62
C LEU A 84 18.18 -15.42 5.15
N ASN A 85 18.46 -14.44 4.29
CA ASN A 85 18.25 -14.55 2.85
C ASN A 85 19.49 -14.11 2.06
N GLN A 86 19.61 -14.62 0.84
CA GLN A 86 20.67 -14.26 -0.10
C GLN A 86 20.16 -14.39 -1.53
N THR A 87 20.12 -13.28 -2.26
CA THR A 87 19.96 -13.27 -3.71
C THR A 87 21.23 -12.75 -4.38
N ASN A 88 21.66 -13.42 -5.45
CA ASN A 88 22.70 -12.96 -6.37
C ASN A 88 22.28 -13.39 -7.78
N ILE A 89 21.92 -12.40 -8.59
CA ILE A 89 21.34 -12.60 -9.93
C ILE A 89 22.36 -13.25 -10.88
N GLY A 90 23.61 -12.78 -10.91
CA GLY A 90 24.74 -13.35 -11.67
C GLY A 90 24.88 -14.86 -11.56
N SER A 91 24.74 -15.40 -10.35
CA SER A 91 24.92 -16.82 -10.05
C SER A 91 23.60 -17.62 -9.97
N ASN A 92 22.45 -17.02 -10.31
CA ASN A 92 21.10 -17.56 -10.04
C ASN A 92 20.95 -18.12 -8.59
N ASN A 93 21.52 -17.41 -7.62
CA ASN A 93 21.32 -17.71 -6.20
C ASN A 93 20.10 -16.95 -5.70
N ASN A 94 19.15 -17.64 -5.10
CA ASN A 94 18.02 -17.06 -4.37
C ASN A 94 17.67 -18.00 -3.21
N LYS A 95 18.27 -17.79 -2.03
CA LYS A 95 18.42 -18.81 -0.99
C LYS A 95 18.07 -18.30 0.39
N PHE A 96 17.25 -19.06 1.12
CA PHE A 96 16.99 -18.83 2.55
C PHE A 96 17.85 -19.73 3.44
N TYR A 97 18.04 -19.31 4.69
CA TYR A 97 18.63 -20.11 5.77
C TYR A 97 17.97 -19.70 7.11
N ILE A 98 17.29 -20.62 7.78
CA ILE A 98 16.73 -20.45 9.12
C ILE A 98 17.64 -21.20 10.10
N ILE A 99 17.91 -20.57 11.25
CA ILE A 99 18.61 -21.16 12.39
C ILE A 99 17.74 -20.95 13.62
N GLN A 100 17.47 -22.00 14.37
CA GLN A 100 16.76 -21.94 15.66
C GLN A 100 17.47 -22.78 16.71
N LEU A 101 17.57 -22.26 17.93
CA LEU A 101 17.90 -23.04 19.11
C LEU A 101 16.61 -23.36 19.86
N LEU A 102 16.28 -24.65 19.97
CA LEU A 102 15.09 -25.13 20.67
C LEU A 102 15.48 -25.71 22.04
N LYS A 103 14.58 -25.58 23.01
CA LYS A 103 14.62 -26.30 24.28
C LYS A 103 13.56 -27.40 24.25
N GLU A 104 13.95 -28.63 24.57
CA GLU A 104 13.09 -29.81 24.62
C GLU A 104 13.30 -30.51 25.97
N GLY A 105 12.48 -30.15 26.97
CA GLY A 105 12.67 -30.57 28.36
C GLY A 105 14.01 -30.09 28.92
N ASN A 106 14.92 -31.05 29.18
CA ASN A 106 16.28 -30.80 29.66
C ASN A 106 17.34 -30.77 28.53
N ASN A 107 16.94 -31.08 27.28
CA ASN A 107 17.83 -31.08 26.13
C ASN A 107 17.71 -29.78 25.31
N PHE A 108 18.74 -29.51 24.51
CA PHE A 108 18.77 -28.38 23.58
C PHE A 108 19.01 -28.88 22.16
N VAL A 109 18.38 -28.23 21.17
CA VAL A 109 18.42 -28.67 19.77
C VAL A 109 18.68 -27.50 18.84
N CYS A 110 19.79 -27.52 18.09
CA CYS A 110 19.98 -26.60 16.98
C CYS A 110 19.27 -27.15 15.74
N TRP A 111 18.22 -26.45 15.32
CA TRP A 111 17.51 -26.66 14.06
C TRP A 111 18.09 -25.73 12.98
N ASN A 112 18.35 -26.29 11.81
CA ASN A 112 18.77 -25.55 10.62
C ASN A 112 17.87 -25.94 9.46
N HIS A 113 17.36 -24.97 8.71
CA HIS A 113 16.51 -25.21 7.53
C HIS A 113 16.91 -24.26 6.40
N TRP A 114 17.31 -24.78 5.25
CA TRP A 114 17.82 -23.96 4.15
C TRP A 114 17.41 -24.50 2.78
N GLY A 115 17.32 -23.61 1.80
CA GLY A 115 16.89 -24.01 0.47
C GLY A 115 16.89 -22.86 -0.51
N ARG A 116 16.31 -23.12 -1.68
CA ARG A 116 15.93 -22.06 -2.61
C ARG A 116 14.62 -21.42 -2.12
N VAL A 117 14.51 -20.10 -2.23
CA VAL A 117 13.27 -19.36 -1.89
C VAL A 117 12.12 -19.91 -2.74
N GLY A 118 10.96 -20.14 -2.11
CA GLY A 118 9.80 -20.83 -2.70
C GLY A 118 9.77 -22.37 -2.52
N GLU A 119 10.89 -23.01 -2.14
CA GLU A 119 10.99 -24.47 -2.02
C GLU A 119 11.09 -24.98 -0.58
N MET A 120 10.76 -26.26 -0.38
CA MET A 120 10.82 -26.90 0.95
C MET A 120 12.24 -27.04 1.51
N GLY A 121 13.28 -27.02 0.67
CA GLY A 121 14.68 -27.05 1.12
C GLY A 121 15.13 -28.35 1.81
N GLN A 122 16.16 -28.24 2.63
CA GLN A 122 16.81 -29.30 3.41
C GLN A 122 16.92 -28.87 4.87
N THR A 123 16.86 -29.84 5.79
CA THR A 123 16.85 -29.61 7.23
C THR A 123 17.99 -30.35 7.93
N LYS A 124 18.38 -29.88 9.12
CA LYS A 124 19.33 -30.56 10.01
C LYS A 124 19.05 -30.27 11.47
N ILE A 125 18.93 -31.34 12.24
CA ILE A 125 18.88 -31.36 13.70
C ILE A 125 20.28 -31.65 14.26
N LYS A 126 20.66 -30.97 15.33
CA LYS A 126 21.79 -31.34 16.17
C LYS A 126 21.40 -31.18 17.65
N GLN A 127 21.48 -32.26 18.41
CA GLN A 127 21.09 -32.31 19.82
C GLN A 127 22.28 -32.06 20.75
N PHE A 128 22.00 -31.47 21.91
CA PHE A 128 22.98 -31.09 22.94
C PHE A 128 22.41 -31.30 24.34
N GLN A 129 23.27 -31.72 25.26
CA GLN A 129 22.97 -31.85 26.68
C GLN A 129 23.22 -30.56 27.48
N LYS A 130 24.01 -29.62 26.93
CA LYS A 130 24.38 -28.37 27.58
C LYS A 130 23.97 -27.18 26.71
N LEU A 131 23.34 -26.19 27.34
CA LEU A 131 22.93 -24.94 26.69
C LEU A 131 24.12 -24.25 26.00
N GLU A 132 25.25 -24.13 26.70
CA GLU A 132 26.46 -23.44 26.20
C GLU A 132 27.01 -24.03 24.90
N ASP A 133 26.97 -25.35 24.74
CA ASP A 133 27.45 -26.02 23.54
C ASP A 133 26.47 -25.82 22.36
N ALA A 134 25.18 -25.69 22.65
CA ALA A 134 24.15 -25.40 21.68
C ALA A 134 24.16 -23.92 21.23
N LYS A 135 24.29 -22.97 22.17
CA LYS A 135 24.52 -21.54 21.89
C LYS A 135 25.74 -21.36 20.98
N LYS A 136 26.88 -21.99 21.31
CA LYS A 136 28.09 -21.95 20.46
C LYS A 136 27.88 -22.51 19.05
N ASP A 137 27.09 -23.57 18.86
CA ASP A 137 26.83 -24.12 17.52
C ASP A 137 25.93 -23.18 16.69
N PHE A 138 24.89 -22.61 17.32
CA PHE A 138 24.05 -21.58 16.71
C PHE A 138 24.88 -20.36 16.29
N GLU A 139 25.65 -19.78 17.21
CA GLU A 139 26.40 -18.54 16.99
C GLU A 139 27.50 -18.74 15.93
N LYS A 140 28.21 -19.88 15.98
CA LYS A 140 29.15 -20.29 14.93
C LYS A 140 28.47 -20.43 13.58
N LYS A 141 27.25 -21.00 13.52
CA LYS A 141 26.51 -21.14 12.27
C LYS A 141 26.07 -19.80 11.72
N PHE A 142 25.56 -18.91 12.57
CA PHE A 142 25.20 -17.55 12.21
C PHE A 142 26.42 -16.82 11.62
N GLN A 143 27.54 -16.78 12.34
CA GLN A 143 28.78 -16.13 11.90
C GLN A 143 29.33 -16.73 10.59
N GLU A 144 29.24 -18.06 10.40
CA GLU A 144 29.62 -18.71 9.14
C GLU A 144 28.79 -18.20 7.94
N LYS A 145 27.47 -18.00 8.13
CA LYS A 145 26.54 -17.58 7.06
C LYS A 145 26.52 -16.06 6.83
N THR A 146 26.73 -15.25 7.87
CA THR A 146 26.56 -13.79 7.82
C THR A 146 27.87 -13.01 7.93
N LYS A 147 28.96 -13.60 8.46
CA LYS A 147 30.17 -12.92 8.97
C LYS A 147 29.94 -11.97 10.17
N ASN A 148 28.74 -11.92 10.74
CA ASN A 148 28.41 -11.09 11.90
C ASN A 148 28.42 -11.92 13.19
N ASN A 149 28.67 -11.29 14.34
CA ASN A 149 28.52 -11.94 15.65
C ASN A 149 27.06 -11.88 16.10
N TRP A 150 26.55 -12.94 16.74
CA TRP A 150 25.15 -12.99 17.18
C TRP A 150 24.80 -11.95 18.25
N ALA A 151 25.75 -11.67 19.15
CA ALA A 151 25.60 -10.64 20.19
C ALA A 151 25.57 -9.20 19.62
N GLU A 152 26.02 -9.00 18.38
CA GLU A 152 26.09 -7.69 17.70
C GLU A 152 25.06 -7.58 16.57
N ARG A 153 24.10 -8.52 16.48
CA ARG A 153 23.11 -8.62 15.41
C ARG A 153 22.27 -7.36 15.19
N ASP A 154 22.09 -6.52 16.23
CA ASP A 154 21.34 -5.27 16.13
C ASP A 154 22.10 -4.21 15.31
N HIS A 155 23.42 -4.42 15.12
CA HIS A 155 24.31 -3.62 14.27
C HIS A 155 24.74 -4.40 13.01
N PHE A 156 23.84 -5.22 12.45
CA PHE A 156 24.13 -6.12 11.33
C PHE A 156 24.73 -5.41 10.10
N VAL A 157 25.87 -5.90 9.62
CA VAL A 157 26.52 -5.44 8.37
C VAL A 157 26.37 -6.50 7.27
N ALA A 158 25.73 -6.14 6.16
CA ALA A 158 25.65 -7.02 5.00
C ALA A 158 27.00 -7.15 4.28
N HIS A 159 27.46 -8.37 4.05
CA HIS A 159 28.73 -8.65 3.37
C HIS A 159 28.53 -9.29 1.98
N PRO A 160 29.35 -8.94 0.97
CA PRO A 160 29.31 -9.56 -0.34
C PRO A 160 29.41 -11.09 -0.28
N GLY A 161 28.54 -11.79 -1.03
CA GLY A 161 28.51 -13.25 -1.08
C GLY A 161 28.06 -13.95 0.22
N LYS A 162 27.53 -13.21 1.21
CA LYS A 162 26.97 -13.75 2.46
C LYS A 162 25.46 -13.52 2.57
N TYR A 163 24.84 -14.17 3.54
CA TYR A 163 23.43 -14.00 3.82
C TYR A 163 23.19 -12.72 4.63
N THR A 164 22.04 -12.09 4.42
CA THR A 164 21.55 -10.92 5.16
C THR A 164 20.44 -11.34 6.12
N LEU A 165 20.40 -10.75 7.31
CA LEU A 165 19.32 -10.94 8.27
C LEU A 165 18.01 -10.28 7.77
N ILE A 166 16.94 -11.06 7.77
CA ILE A 166 15.56 -10.60 7.58
C ILE A 166 14.86 -10.64 8.92
N GLU A 167 14.15 -9.56 9.24
CA GLU A 167 13.24 -9.55 10.38
C GLU A 167 11.97 -10.31 10.02
N VAL A 168 11.69 -11.31 10.84
CA VAL A 168 10.59 -12.24 10.69
C VAL A 168 9.89 -12.28 12.04
N GLN A 169 8.73 -11.63 12.14
CA GLN A 169 7.81 -11.80 13.27
C GLN A 169 7.22 -13.22 13.26
N GLY A 170 6.47 -13.61 14.28
CA GLY A 170 5.74 -14.88 14.30
C GLY A 170 4.25 -14.61 14.38
N GLU A 171 3.45 -15.45 13.72
CA GLU A 171 2.00 -15.33 13.78
C GLU A 171 1.50 -15.55 15.21
N ASP A 172 0.66 -14.65 15.70
CA ASP A 172 -0.36 -15.03 16.67
C ASP A 172 -1.50 -15.75 15.92
N GLU A 173 -1.38 -17.08 15.88
CA GLU A 173 -2.57 -17.91 15.98
C GLU A 173 -3.20 -17.60 17.34
N ALA A 174 -4.17 -16.68 17.37
CA ALA A 174 -5.18 -16.66 18.40
C ALA A 174 -5.73 -18.09 18.53
N GLN A 175 -5.49 -18.71 19.68
CA GLN A 175 -5.95 -20.08 19.89
C GLN A 175 -7.48 -20.08 19.81
N GLU A 176 -8.05 -20.81 18.85
CA GLU A 176 -9.39 -21.36 19.06
C GLU A 176 -9.33 -22.08 20.40
N ALA A 177 -10.08 -21.58 21.38
CA ALA A 177 -9.95 -21.96 22.78
C ALA A 177 -10.53 -23.36 23.04
N VAL A 178 -9.91 -24.38 22.47
CA VAL A 178 -10.17 -25.80 22.76
C VAL A 178 -9.51 -26.13 24.09
N VAL A 179 -10.10 -25.62 25.17
CA VAL A 179 -9.70 -25.91 26.55
C VAL A 179 -9.95 -27.39 26.82
N LYS A 180 -8.91 -28.22 26.66
CA LYS A 180 -8.91 -29.57 27.23
C LYS A 180 -8.73 -29.46 28.74
N VAL A 181 -9.70 -30.01 29.47
CA VAL A 181 -9.79 -29.97 30.91
C VAL A 181 -8.87 -31.01 31.53
N ASP A 182 -8.13 -30.62 32.57
CA ASP A 182 -7.76 -31.54 33.64
C ASP A 182 -7.78 -30.80 35.00
N GLY A 183 -8.56 -31.32 35.95
CA GLY A 183 -8.30 -31.16 37.38
C GLY A 183 -8.63 -29.84 38.11
N GLY A 184 -9.84 -29.29 38.02
CA GLY A 184 -10.32 -28.31 39.02
C GLY A 184 -11.54 -27.47 38.59
N PRO A 185 -12.41 -27.02 39.53
CA PRO A 185 -13.60 -26.24 39.21
C PRO A 185 -13.26 -24.77 38.92
N ALA A 186 -12.70 -24.51 37.75
CA ALA A 186 -12.59 -23.16 37.21
C ALA A 186 -14.00 -22.59 36.94
N ARG A 187 -14.29 -21.39 37.45
CA ARG A 187 -15.45 -20.61 37.00
C ARG A 187 -15.19 -20.16 35.56
N THR A 188 -15.64 -20.94 34.59
CA THR A 188 -15.73 -20.54 33.20
C THR A 188 -16.79 -19.44 33.06
N VAL A 189 -16.34 -18.18 33.12
CA VAL A 189 -17.13 -17.07 32.57
C VAL A 189 -17.11 -17.23 31.05
N ALA A 190 -18.12 -17.92 30.52
CA ALA A 190 -18.34 -17.97 29.10
C ALA A 190 -18.69 -16.55 28.63
N LYS A 191 -17.69 -15.83 28.08
CA LYS A 191 -17.87 -14.52 27.46
C LYS A 191 -19.01 -14.63 26.45
N ARG A 192 -20.06 -13.83 26.63
CA ARG A 192 -21.21 -13.87 25.71
C ARG A 192 -20.90 -13.01 24.49
N VAL A 193 -20.61 -13.66 23.38
CA VAL A 193 -20.47 -12.99 22.08
C VAL A 193 -21.86 -12.59 21.59
N ARG A 194 -22.03 -11.33 21.20
CA ARG A 194 -23.29 -10.82 20.65
C ARG A 194 -23.54 -11.33 19.21
N PRO A 195 -24.80 -11.45 18.76
CA PRO A 195 -25.09 -11.65 17.34
C PRO A 195 -24.51 -10.52 16.49
N CYS A 196 -24.05 -10.84 15.28
CA CYS A 196 -23.52 -9.85 14.35
C CYS A 196 -24.57 -8.81 13.98
N SER A 197 -24.20 -7.52 13.99
CA SER A 197 -25.11 -6.42 13.62
C SER A 197 -25.16 -6.15 12.11
N LEU A 198 -24.17 -6.63 11.36
CA LEU A 198 -24.02 -6.41 9.93
C LEU A 198 -24.99 -7.27 9.10
N ASP A 199 -25.44 -6.75 7.96
CA ASP A 199 -26.18 -7.52 6.97
C ASP A 199 -25.31 -8.60 6.29
N PRO A 200 -25.88 -9.64 5.67
CA PRO A 200 -25.11 -10.75 5.09
C PRO A 200 -24.12 -10.36 3.99
N ALA A 201 -24.41 -9.32 3.20
CA ALA A 201 -23.49 -8.86 2.16
C ALA A 201 -22.29 -8.15 2.78
N THR A 202 -22.53 -7.30 3.78
CA THR A 202 -21.48 -6.62 4.55
C THR A 202 -20.65 -7.62 5.37
N GLN A 203 -21.25 -8.63 5.99
CA GLN A 203 -20.52 -9.72 6.65
C GLN A 203 -19.54 -10.41 5.68
N LYS A 204 -20.00 -10.71 4.45
CA LYS A 204 -19.15 -11.31 3.42
C LYS A 204 -18.03 -10.36 2.97
N LEU A 205 -18.32 -9.06 2.79
CA LEU A 205 -17.31 -8.04 2.48
C LEU A 205 -16.21 -8.00 3.55
N ILE A 206 -16.57 -7.88 4.83
CA ILE A 206 -15.61 -7.83 5.95
C ILE A 206 -14.78 -9.12 6.01
N THR A 207 -15.43 -10.29 5.90
CA THR A 207 -14.74 -11.59 5.81
C THR A 207 -13.73 -11.64 4.67
N ASN A 208 -14.07 -11.08 3.51
CA ASN A 208 -13.19 -11.07 2.34
C ASN A 208 -11.98 -10.15 2.52
N ILE A 209 -12.19 -8.90 2.93
CA ILE A 209 -11.12 -7.88 2.96
C ILE A 209 -10.15 -8.05 4.14
N PHE A 210 -10.50 -8.86 5.14
CA PHE A 210 -9.62 -9.27 6.24
C PHE A 210 -9.16 -10.74 6.14
N SER A 211 -9.43 -11.44 5.03
CA SER A 211 -9.04 -12.84 4.88
C SER A 211 -7.52 -13.01 4.74
N LYS A 212 -6.93 -13.77 5.67
CA LYS A 212 -5.53 -14.23 5.57
C LYS A 212 -5.26 -15.00 4.27
N GLU A 213 -6.21 -15.77 3.76
CA GLU A 213 -6.05 -16.47 2.48
C GLU A 213 -6.01 -15.49 1.30
N MET A 214 -6.86 -14.46 1.32
CA MET A 214 -6.88 -13.42 0.29
C MET A 214 -5.54 -12.67 0.24
N PHE A 215 -5.02 -12.21 1.38
CA PHE A 215 -3.73 -11.51 1.41
C PHE A 215 -2.57 -12.43 0.98
N ASN A 216 -2.58 -13.69 1.41
CA ASN A 216 -1.61 -14.70 0.96
C ASN A 216 -1.64 -14.88 -0.57
N ASN A 217 -2.83 -14.97 -1.17
CA ASN A 217 -3.00 -15.08 -2.62
C ASN A 217 -2.52 -13.82 -3.35
N ALA A 218 -2.81 -12.62 -2.83
CA ALA A 218 -2.33 -11.36 -3.40
C ALA A 218 -0.79 -11.26 -3.37
N MET A 219 -0.15 -11.65 -2.27
CA MET A 219 1.32 -11.71 -2.17
C MET A 219 1.93 -12.75 -3.13
N ALA A 220 1.28 -13.91 -3.30
CA ALA A 220 1.73 -14.94 -4.24
C ALA A 220 1.70 -14.45 -5.70
N LEU A 221 0.65 -13.71 -6.11
CA LEU A 221 0.55 -13.09 -7.44
C LEU A 221 1.68 -12.07 -7.70
N MET A 222 2.21 -11.45 -6.64
CA MET A 222 3.35 -10.53 -6.71
C MET A 222 4.72 -11.25 -6.75
N ASN A 223 4.72 -12.59 -6.80
CA ASN A 223 5.88 -13.47 -6.75
C ASN A 223 6.64 -13.41 -5.41
N LEU A 224 5.94 -13.19 -4.29
CA LEU A 224 6.54 -13.21 -2.95
C LEU A 224 6.51 -14.62 -2.35
N ASP A 225 7.51 -14.96 -1.52
CA ASP A 225 7.53 -16.26 -0.82
C ASP A 225 6.65 -16.23 0.44
N VAL A 226 5.36 -16.45 0.24
CA VAL A 226 4.34 -16.51 1.30
C VAL A 226 4.60 -17.61 2.33
N LYS A 227 5.37 -18.66 2.00
CA LYS A 227 5.69 -19.74 2.97
C LYS A 227 6.79 -19.32 3.94
N LYS A 228 7.70 -18.44 3.51
CA LYS A 228 8.80 -17.90 4.32
C LYS A 228 8.49 -16.51 4.88
N MET A 229 7.55 -15.80 4.27
CA MET A 229 6.96 -14.55 4.71
C MET A 229 5.42 -14.64 4.74
N PRO A 230 4.81 -15.52 5.56
CA PRO A 230 3.38 -15.41 5.81
C PRO A 230 3.09 -14.12 6.59
N LEU A 231 1.83 -13.69 6.56
CA LEU A 231 1.40 -12.31 6.82
C LEU A 231 1.88 -11.75 8.16
N GLY A 232 1.77 -12.52 9.24
CA GLY A 232 2.24 -12.14 10.58
C GLY A 232 3.76 -12.20 10.76
N LYS A 233 4.55 -12.06 9.69
CA LYS A 233 6.02 -12.10 9.73
C LYS A 233 6.73 -10.89 9.12
N LEU A 234 6.07 -10.08 8.30
CA LEU A 234 6.72 -8.98 7.57
C LEU A 234 6.77 -7.69 8.43
N SER A 235 7.93 -7.35 9.01
CA SER A 235 8.03 -6.14 9.84
C SER A 235 7.94 -4.85 9.00
N LYS A 236 7.39 -3.80 9.63
CA LYS A 236 7.41 -2.41 9.11
C LYS A 236 8.81 -2.00 8.65
N GLN A 237 9.82 -2.33 9.44
CA GLN A 237 11.22 -2.05 9.15
C GLN A 237 11.71 -2.82 7.90
N GLN A 238 11.27 -4.06 7.69
CA GLN A 238 11.61 -4.83 6.49
C GLN A 238 11.03 -4.20 5.21
N ILE A 239 9.79 -3.71 5.26
CA ILE A 239 9.17 -2.95 4.15
C ILE A 239 9.97 -1.65 3.91
N ALA A 240 10.29 -0.89 4.96
CA ALA A 240 11.10 0.33 4.88
C ALA A 240 12.53 0.12 4.35
N ARG A 241 13.11 -1.07 4.55
CA ARG A 241 14.39 -1.51 3.94
C ARG A 241 14.21 -1.83 2.45
N GLY A 242 13.12 -2.50 2.08
CA GLY A 242 12.79 -2.78 0.67
C GLY A 242 12.61 -1.50 -0.13
N PHE A 243 11.92 -0.54 0.47
CA PHE A 243 11.73 0.81 -0.05
C PHE A 243 13.09 1.51 -0.33
N LYS A 244 14.01 1.50 0.64
CA LYS A 244 15.36 2.07 0.47
C LYS A 244 16.17 1.39 -0.64
N ALA A 245 15.95 0.10 -0.88
CA ALA A 245 16.60 -0.61 -1.99
C ALA A 245 16.03 -0.19 -3.37
N LEU A 246 14.77 0.22 -3.45
CA LEU A 246 14.17 0.77 -4.67
C LEU A 246 14.60 2.22 -4.95
N GLU A 247 14.77 3.08 -3.93
CA GLU A 247 15.39 4.41 -4.10
C GLU A 247 16.78 4.28 -4.77
N ALA A 248 17.61 3.36 -4.28
CA ALA A 248 18.95 3.15 -4.82
C ALA A 248 18.94 2.63 -6.27
N LEU A 249 17.92 1.86 -6.67
CA LEU A 249 17.70 1.43 -8.05
C LEU A 249 17.22 2.60 -8.93
N GLU A 250 16.36 3.47 -8.41
CA GLU A 250 15.86 4.64 -9.13
C GLU A 250 16.98 5.61 -9.49
N GLU A 251 17.86 5.94 -8.54
CA GLU A 251 19.01 6.83 -8.80
C GLU A 251 20.00 6.19 -9.78
N ALA A 252 20.25 4.87 -9.68
CA ALA A 252 21.10 4.15 -10.62
C ALA A 252 20.48 4.00 -12.03
N LEU A 253 19.16 4.14 -12.18
CA LEU A 253 18.48 4.20 -13.48
C LEU A 253 18.54 5.61 -14.10
N LYS A 254 18.59 6.67 -13.28
CA LYS A 254 18.72 8.06 -13.73
C LYS A 254 20.12 8.38 -14.25
N ASP A 255 21.18 7.84 -13.63
CA ASP A 255 22.56 7.92 -14.13
C ASP A 255 23.19 6.51 -14.29
N PRO A 256 23.01 5.88 -15.47
CA PRO A 256 23.65 4.58 -15.78
C PRO A 256 25.17 4.64 -15.94
N THR A 257 25.78 5.84 -15.95
CA THR A 257 27.20 6.05 -16.21
C THR A 257 28.03 6.42 -14.98
N GLY A 258 27.37 6.91 -13.92
CA GLY A 258 27.97 7.08 -12.61
C GLY A 258 28.49 5.74 -12.07
N GLY A 259 29.77 5.70 -11.69
CA GLY A 259 30.49 4.48 -11.27
C GLY A 259 30.07 3.90 -9.90
N GLY A 260 28.77 3.89 -9.61
CA GLY A 260 28.16 3.28 -8.43
C GLY A 260 27.98 1.77 -8.58
N ARG A 261 27.11 1.20 -7.74
CA ARG A 261 26.77 -0.23 -7.79
C ARG A 261 25.98 -0.54 -9.06
N SER A 262 26.23 -1.70 -9.64
CA SER A 262 25.49 -2.14 -10.84
C SER A 262 24.01 -2.38 -10.53
N LEU A 263 23.15 -2.22 -11.54
CA LEU A 263 21.73 -2.59 -11.44
C LEU A 263 21.54 -4.07 -11.03
N GLU A 264 22.49 -4.95 -11.36
CA GLU A 264 22.45 -6.36 -10.95
C GLU A 264 22.69 -6.52 -9.44
N GLU A 265 23.65 -5.80 -8.86
CA GLU A 265 23.89 -5.79 -7.42
C GLU A 265 22.72 -5.18 -6.65
N LEU A 266 22.17 -4.07 -7.15
CA LEU A 266 21.04 -3.38 -6.52
C LEU A 266 19.74 -4.20 -6.60
N SER A 267 19.46 -4.83 -7.75
CA SER A 267 18.35 -5.78 -7.89
C SER A 267 18.55 -7.02 -7.00
N SER A 268 19.78 -7.55 -6.92
CA SER A 268 20.11 -8.64 -6.01
C SER A 268 19.92 -8.23 -4.54
N HIS A 269 20.25 -6.99 -4.17
CA HIS A 269 20.01 -6.45 -2.84
C HIS A 269 18.52 -6.33 -2.54
N PHE A 270 17.72 -5.79 -3.45
CA PHE A 270 16.27 -5.70 -3.31
C PHE A 270 15.63 -7.07 -3.06
N TYR A 271 15.93 -8.09 -3.86
CA TYR A 271 15.39 -9.45 -3.64
C TYR A 271 15.98 -10.15 -2.41
N THR A 272 17.17 -9.74 -1.96
CA THR A 272 17.73 -10.20 -0.68
C THR A 272 16.93 -9.62 0.49
N VAL A 273 16.48 -8.36 0.40
CA VAL A 273 15.64 -7.72 1.42
C VAL A 273 14.19 -8.18 1.35
N ILE A 274 13.63 -8.34 0.15
CA ILE A 274 12.25 -8.76 -0.08
C ILE A 274 12.26 -10.11 -0.82
N PRO A 275 12.24 -11.26 -0.09
CA PRO A 275 12.20 -12.60 -0.67
C PRO A 275 11.12 -12.80 -1.73
N HIS A 276 11.56 -12.99 -2.97
CA HIS A 276 10.69 -13.35 -4.08
C HIS A 276 10.87 -14.82 -4.47
N ASN A 277 9.77 -15.49 -4.80
CA ASN A 277 9.77 -16.82 -5.40
C ASN A 277 9.75 -16.70 -6.93
N PHE A 278 10.87 -17.06 -7.56
CA PHE A 278 11.00 -17.10 -9.03
C PHE A 278 11.08 -18.53 -9.58
N GLY A 279 10.57 -19.53 -8.84
CA GLY A 279 10.77 -20.93 -9.18
C GLY A 279 12.26 -21.22 -9.38
N ARG A 280 12.62 -21.92 -10.46
CA ARG A 280 14.02 -22.22 -10.83
C ARG A 280 14.70 -21.14 -11.68
N ASP A 281 13.94 -20.15 -12.15
CA ASP A 281 14.42 -19.13 -13.06
C ASP A 281 15.34 -18.10 -12.39
N ARG A 282 16.15 -17.42 -13.20
CA ARG A 282 17.01 -16.34 -12.72
C ARG A 282 16.12 -15.17 -12.27
N PRO A 283 16.30 -14.60 -11.07
CA PRO A 283 15.55 -13.41 -10.65
C PRO A 283 15.74 -12.29 -11.70
N PRO A 284 14.65 -11.63 -12.15
CA PRO A 284 14.70 -10.67 -13.24
C PRO A 284 15.43 -9.39 -12.81
N LEU A 285 16.12 -8.74 -13.75
CA LEU A 285 16.81 -7.48 -13.47
C LEU A 285 15.80 -6.33 -13.37
N ILE A 286 15.94 -5.44 -12.39
CA ILE A 286 15.18 -4.19 -12.31
C ILE A 286 15.99 -3.15 -13.10
N ASN A 287 15.72 -3.06 -14.41
CA ASN A 287 16.47 -2.25 -15.36
C ASN A 287 15.63 -1.25 -16.18
N SER A 288 14.37 -1.04 -15.81
CA SER A 288 13.50 -0.06 -16.47
C SER A 288 12.59 0.66 -15.45
N PRO A 289 12.11 1.87 -15.76
CA PRO A 289 11.18 2.61 -14.91
C PRO A 289 9.89 1.83 -14.62
N GLU A 290 9.40 1.06 -15.58
CA GLU A 290 8.15 0.29 -15.46
C GLU A 290 8.31 -0.87 -14.47
N ILE A 291 9.44 -1.59 -14.53
CA ILE A 291 9.74 -2.68 -13.59
C ILE A 291 9.97 -2.11 -12.18
N LEU A 292 10.66 -0.97 -12.08
CA LEU A 292 10.84 -0.25 -10.82
C LEU A 292 9.50 0.16 -10.21
N GLN A 293 8.61 0.77 -11.00
CA GLN A 293 7.29 1.21 -10.54
C GLN A 293 6.45 0.03 -10.09
N ALA A 294 6.41 -1.08 -10.85
CA ALA A 294 5.71 -2.29 -10.45
C ALA A 294 6.24 -2.89 -9.12
N LYS A 295 7.51 -2.68 -8.78
CA LYS A 295 8.07 -3.06 -7.46
C LYS A 295 7.78 -2.04 -6.36
N LYS A 296 7.67 -0.74 -6.67
CA LYS A 296 7.16 0.29 -5.75
C LYS A 296 5.71 -0.02 -5.38
N ASP A 297 4.86 -0.25 -6.37
CA ASP A 297 3.42 -0.57 -6.20
C ASP A 297 3.22 -1.85 -5.36
N MET A 298 4.05 -2.88 -5.58
CA MET A 298 4.05 -4.10 -4.76
C MET A 298 4.36 -3.82 -3.28
N LEU A 299 5.36 -2.98 -2.98
CA LEU A 299 5.67 -2.59 -1.60
C LEU A 299 4.57 -1.74 -0.95
N LEU A 300 3.86 -0.93 -1.74
CA LEU A 300 2.71 -0.16 -1.26
C LEU A 300 1.55 -1.11 -0.86
N VAL A 301 1.27 -2.13 -1.66
CA VAL A 301 0.29 -3.17 -1.29
C VAL A 301 0.73 -3.94 -0.05
N LEU A 302 2.02 -4.27 0.10
CA LEU A 302 2.53 -4.90 1.33
C LEU A 302 2.37 -4.03 2.57
N ALA A 303 2.59 -2.71 2.48
CA ALA A 303 2.38 -1.79 3.60
C ALA A 303 0.89 -1.70 3.99
N ASP A 304 -0.02 -1.78 3.03
CA ASP A 304 -1.46 -1.77 3.27
C ASP A 304 -1.99 -3.10 3.85
N ILE A 305 -1.39 -4.23 3.46
CA ILE A 305 -1.63 -5.54 4.09
C ILE A 305 -1.15 -5.54 5.55
N GLU A 306 0.05 -5.00 5.82
CA GLU A 306 0.59 -4.86 7.17
C GLU A 306 -0.34 -3.99 8.04
N LEU A 307 -0.75 -2.82 7.54
CA LEU A 307 -1.72 -1.95 8.21
C LEU A 307 -3.02 -2.69 8.55
N ALA A 308 -3.56 -3.50 7.62
CA ALA A 308 -4.77 -4.28 7.87
C ALA A 308 -4.58 -5.34 8.96
N GLN A 309 -3.41 -6.00 9.03
CA GLN A 309 -3.09 -6.94 10.11
C GLN A 309 -2.89 -6.24 11.46
N ALA A 310 -2.21 -5.09 11.49
CA ALA A 310 -2.00 -4.30 12.70
C ALA A 310 -3.32 -3.80 13.31
N LEU A 311 -4.29 -3.41 12.49
CA LEU A 311 -5.65 -3.06 12.94
C LEU A 311 -6.32 -4.24 13.66
N GLN A 312 -6.26 -5.45 13.08
CA GLN A 312 -6.85 -6.64 13.69
C GLN A 312 -6.17 -7.00 15.02
N ALA A 313 -4.84 -6.99 15.09
CA ALA A 313 -4.08 -7.33 16.29
C ALA A 313 -4.36 -6.37 17.47
N ALA A 314 -4.37 -5.05 17.22
CA ALA A 314 -4.58 -4.03 18.24
C ALA A 314 -5.92 -4.15 19.00
N SER A 315 -6.89 -4.87 18.44
CA SER A 315 -8.21 -5.06 19.05
C SER A 315 -8.38 -6.42 19.77
N GLU A 316 -7.34 -7.27 19.81
CA GLU A 316 -7.30 -8.45 20.71
C GLU A 316 -6.80 -8.10 22.12
N GLU A 317 -5.95 -7.08 22.24
CA GLU A 317 -5.38 -6.63 23.52
C GLU A 317 -6.40 -5.83 24.36
N GLU A 318 -7.48 -5.35 23.75
CA GLU A 318 -8.50 -4.54 24.41
C GLU A 318 -9.70 -5.34 24.96
N ARG A 319 -9.66 -5.55 26.28
CA ARG A 319 -10.76 -5.56 27.27
C ARG A 319 -11.17 -6.91 27.87
N ILE A 320 -11.38 -6.87 29.19
CA ILE A 320 -12.26 -7.79 29.91
C ILE A 320 -13.65 -7.16 29.93
N VAL A 321 -14.51 -7.53 28.97
CA VAL A 321 -15.95 -7.17 28.97
C VAL A 321 -16.76 -8.44 29.26
N GLU A 322 -17.91 -8.31 29.94
CA GLU A 322 -18.82 -9.45 30.19
C GLU A 322 -19.51 -9.93 28.89
N GLU A 323 -19.70 -9.04 27.93
CA GLU A 323 -20.17 -9.33 26.57
C GLU A 323 -19.24 -8.74 25.52
N GLU A 324 -18.85 -9.54 24.53
CA GLU A 324 -18.00 -9.08 23.42
C GLU A 324 -18.82 -8.88 22.14
N PRO A 325 -18.49 -7.89 21.30
CA PRO A 325 -19.04 -7.77 19.95
C PRO A 325 -18.77 -9.03 19.12
N HIS A 326 -19.57 -9.26 18.07
CA HIS A 326 -19.23 -10.27 17.09
C HIS A 326 -17.87 -9.93 16.42
N PRO A 327 -17.01 -10.91 16.07
CA PRO A 327 -15.71 -10.63 15.45
C PRO A 327 -15.81 -9.74 14.20
N LEU A 328 -16.81 -9.97 13.33
CA LEU A 328 -17.05 -9.11 12.16
C LEU A 328 -17.52 -7.70 12.52
N ASP A 329 -18.24 -7.49 13.63
CA ASP A 329 -18.59 -6.14 14.09
C ASP A 329 -17.32 -5.40 14.58
N ARG A 330 -16.38 -6.12 15.22
CA ARG A 330 -15.08 -5.58 15.64
C ARG A 330 -14.23 -5.20 14.43
N ASP A 331 -14.07 -6.10 13.46
CA ASP A 331 -13.33 -5.85 12.22
C ASP A 331 -13.94 -4.69 11.41
N TYR A 332 -15.27 -4.58 11.37
CA TYR A 332 -15.95 -3.44 10.76
C TYR A 332 -15.68 -2.11 11.49
N GLN A 333 -15.68 -2.11 12.83
CA GLN A 333 -15.39 -0.90 13.63
C GLN A 333 -13.96 -0.40 13.43
N LEU A 334 -12.99 -1.29 13.19
CA LEU A 334 -11.60 -0.91 12.89
C LEU A 334 -11.47 -0.05 11.64
N LEU A 335 -12.35 -0.24 10.65
CA LEU A 335 -12.32 0.52 9.40
C LEU A 335 -12.65 2.00 9.58
N LYS A 336 -13.28 2.41 10.70
CA LYS A 336 -13.75 3.79 10.94
C LYS A 336 -14.49 4.39 9.73
N CYS A 337 -15.26 3.54 9.07
CA CYS A 337 -15.94 3.85 7.83
C CYS A 337 -17.32 3.23 7.86
N GLN A 338 -18.33 4.08 7.78
CA GLN A 338 -19.71 3.63 7.66
C GLN A 338 -19.92 3.08 6.25
N LEU A 339 -20.40 1.83 6.18
CA LEU A 339 -20.87 1.19 4.96
C LEU A 339 -22.37 0.98 5.06
N GLN A 340 -23.12 1.45 4.06
CA GLN A 340 -24.56 1.21 3.96
C GLN A 340 -24.85 0.52 2.62
N LEU A 341 -25.28 -0.75 2.68
CA LEU A 341 -25.71 -1.49 1.50
C LEU A 341 -26.88 -0.75 0.82
N LEU A 342 -26.78 -0.59 -0.50
CA LEU A 342 -27.84 -0.03 -1.32
C LEU A 342 -28.80 -1.12 -1.81
N ASP A 343 -30.08 -0.79 -1.77
CA ASP A 343 -31.13 -1.56 -2.45
C ASP A 343 -30.95 -1.45 -3.98
N SER A 344 -31.06 -2.57 -4.69
CA SER A 344 -30.97 -2.61 -6.16
C SER A 344 -32.06 -1.78 -6.86
N GLU A 345 -33.20 -1.56 -6.18
CA GLU A 345 -34.28 -0.74 -6.72
C GLU A 345 -34.07 0.77 -6.55
N ALA A 346 -33.09 1.19 -5.74
CA ALA A 346 -32.80 2.60 -5.48
C ALA A 346 -32.38 3.34 -6.78
N PRO A 347 -32.84 4.59 -7.01
CA PRO A 347 -32.49 5.35 -8.23
C PRO A 347 -30.98 5.51 -8.43
N GLU A 348 -30.24 5.78 -7.35
CA GLU A 348 -28.77 5.87 -7.36
C GLU A 348 -28.08 4.56 -7.72
N TYR A 349 -28.63 3.40 -7.33
CA TYR A 349 -28.10 2.09 -7.69
C TYR A 349 -28.20 1.88 -9.20
N LYS A 350 -29.33 2.27 -9.80
CA LYS A 350 -29.57 2.17 -11.25
C LYS A 350 -28.66 3.10 -12.06
N VAL A 351 -28.34 4.29 -11.54
CA VAL A 351 -27.33 5.20 -12.13
C VAL A 351 -25.92 4.57 -12.09
N ILE A 352 -25.54 3.96 -10.97
CA ILE A 352 -24.24 3.29 -10.80
C ILE A 352 -24.13 2.04 -11.69
N GLN A 353 -25.19 1.23 -11.76
CA GLN A 353 -25.26 0.07 -12.64
C GLN A 353 -25.14 0.48 -14.12
N THR A 354 -25.89 1.50 -14.55
CA THR A 354 -25.80 2.04 -15.92
C THR A 354 -24.38 2.51 -16.23
N TYR A 355 -23.73 3.21 -15.28
CA TYR A 355 -22.36 3.67 -15.46
C TYR A 355 -21.37 2.50 -15.66
N LEU A 356 -21.50 1.44 -14.83
CA LEU A 356 -20.68 0.22 -14.93
C LEU A 356 -20.86 -0.48 -16.28
N GLU A 357 -22.11 -0.64 -16.72
CA GLU A 357 -22.46 -1.40 -17.93
C GLU A 357 -22.09 -0.68 -19.23
N GLN A 358 -22.32 0.64 -19.30
CA GLN A 358 -22.10 1.42 -20.53
C GLN A 358 -20.62 1.77 -20.75
N THR A 359 -19.83 1.87 -19.69
CA THR A 359 -18.38 2.17 -19.78
C THR A 359 -17.46 0.96 -19.52
N GLY A 360 -18.06 -0.21 -19.30
CA GLY A 360 -17.36 -1.50 -19.19
C GLY A 360 -16.86 -2.04 -20.53
N SER A 361 -16.02 -3.08 -20.47
CA SER A 361 -15.45 -3.66 -21.70
C SER A 361 -16.51 -4.42 -22.50
N SER A 362 -16.37 -4.42 -23.82
CA SER A 362 -17.19 -5.24 -24.71
C SER A 362 -16.91 -6.74 -24.60
N HIS A 363 -15.74 -7.13 -24.07
CA HIS A 363 -15.26 -8.53 -24.06
C HIS A 363 -15.26 -9.18 -22.67
N ARG A 364 -15.03 -8.41 -21.60
CA ARG A 364 -15.12 -8.88 -20.21
C ARG A 364 -15.94 -7.88 -19.40
N ARG A 365 -17.16 -8.26 -19.04
CA ARG A 365 -18.10 -7.39 -18.32
C ARG A 365 -18.14 -7.78 -16.85
N PRO A 366 -17.61 -6.93 -15.93
CA PRO A 366 -17.80 -7.17 -14.51
C PRO A 366 -19.30 -7.14 -14.21
N THR A 367 -19.80 -8.21 -13.58
CA THR A 367 -21.21 -8.31 -13.18
C THR A 367 -21.37 -7.67 -11.80
N LEU A 368 -22.18 -6.62 -11.68
CA LEU A 368 -22.46 -5.99 -10.40
C LEU A 368 -23.12 -6.99 -9.45
N GLN A 369 -22.68 -7.02 -8.19
CA GLN A 369 -23.27 -7.86 -7.14
C GLN A 369 -23.91 -7.00 -6.05
N HIS A 370 -23.15 -6.07 -5.49
CA HIS A 370 -23.55 -5.20 -4.39
C HIS A 370 -22.91 -3.83 -4.54
N VAL A 371 -23.58 -2.80 -4.02
CA VAL A 371 -23.05 -1.44 -3.88
C VAL A 371 -23.26 -1.00 -2.43
N TRP A 372 -22.22 -0.49 -1.78
CA TRP A 372 -22.33 0.20 -0.50
C TRP A 372 -22.06 1.68 -0.70
N LYS A 373 -22.89 2.53 -0.08
CA LYS A 373 -22.50 3.89 0.27
C LYS A 373 -21.33 3.85 1.25
N VAL A 374 -20.32 4.65 0.96
CA VAL A 374 -19.10 4.80 1.77
C VAL A 374 -19.14 6.17 2.44
N ASN A 375 -18.98 6.20 3.76
CA ASN A 375 -18.83 7.43 4.52
C ASN A 375 -17.73 7.25 5.58
N ARG A 376 -16.51 7.66 5.21
CA ARG A 376 -15.30 7.49 6.01
C ARG A 376 -15.11 8.64 7.00
N GLU A 377 -14.71 8.32 8.23
CA GLU A 377 -14.47 9.31 9.29
C GLU A 377 -13.44 10.39 8.87
N GLY A 378 -13.76 11.66 9.11
CA GLY A 378 -12.95 12.83 8.75
C GLY A 378 -12.83 13.14 7.24
N GLU A 379 -13.31 12.26 6.35
CA GLU A 379 -13.19 12.51 4.90
C GLU A 379 -14.16 13.59 4.41
N GLY A 380 -15.36 13.65 4.99
CA GLY A 380 -16.31 14.72 4.72
C GLY A 380 -15.73 16.09 5.05
N ASP A 381 -15.09 16.23 6.21
CA ASP A 381 -14.56 17.49 6.72
C ASP A 381 -13.44 18.05 5.81
N ARG A 382 -12.42 17.23 5.50
CA ARG A 382 -11.33 17.64 4.59
C ARG A 382 -11.79 17.94 3.17
N PHE A 383 -12.92 17.39 2.75
CA PHE A 383 -13.50 17.61 1.43
C PHE A 383 -14.32 18.92 1.35
N GLN A 384 -14.76 19.48 2.49
CA GLN A 384 -15.44 20.78 2.54
C GLN A 384 -14.52 21.96 2.20
N ASP A 385 -13.20 21.81 2.36
CA ASP A 385 -12.22 22.81 1.87
C ASP A 385 -12.39 23.08 0.36
N HIS A 386 -12.86 22.07 -0.38
CA HIS A 386 -13.09 22.13 -1.82
C HIS A 386 -14.54 22.49 -2.17
N SER A 387 -15.41 22.81 -1.20
CA SER A 387 -16.85 23.09 -1.39
C SER A 387 -17.18 24.15 -2.46
N LYS A 388 -16.28 25.12 -2.67
CA LYS A 388 -16.41 26.17 -3.71
C LYS A 388 -15.86 25.74 -5.08
N LEU A 389 -15.13 24.63 -5.13
CA LEU A 389 -14.58 24.05 -6.35
C LEU A 389 -15.71 23.29 -7.08
N GLY A 390 -16.06 23.80 -8.26
CA GLY A 390 -17.01 23.17 -9.17
C GLY A 390 -16.39 22.02 -9.97
N ASN A 391 -17.09 21.60 -11.03
CA ASN A 391 -16.69 20.46 -11.88
C ASN A 391 -16.42 19.20 -11.03
N ARG A 392 -17.48 18.73 -10.37
CA ARG A 392 -17.46 17.52 -9.55
C ARG A 392 -17.90 16.34 -10.40
N ARG A 393 -17.09 15.29 -10.46
CA ARG A 393 -17.41 14.06 -11.20
C ARG A 393 -17.33 12.86 -10.27
N LEU A 394 -18.21 11.89 -10.47
CA LEU A 394 -18.12 10.57 -9.89
C LEU A 394 -17.27 9.71 -10.83
N LEU A 395 -16.10 9.23 -10.37
CA LEU A 395 -15.11 8.56 -11.23
C LEU A 395 -14.64 7.23 -10.63
N TRP A 396 -14.27 6.30 -11.50
CA TRP A 396 -13.84 4.95 -11.13
C TRP A 396 -12.40 4.93 -10.58
N HIS A 397 -12.19 4.14 -9.53
CA HIS A 397 -10.89 3.71 -9.05
C HIS A 397 -10.92 2.21 -8.78
N GLY A 398 -10.28 1.42 -9.64
CA GLY A 398 -10.13 -0.03 -9.47
C GLY A 398 -8.86 -0.36 -8.71
N THR A 399 -8.89 -1.42 -7.88
CA THR A 399 -7.78 -1.72 -6.97
C THR A 399 -7.68 -3.20 -6.61
N ASN A 400 -6.57 -3.60 -6.00
CA ASN A 400 -6.39 -4.95 -5.46
C ASN A 400 -7.29 -5.15 -4.23
N VAL A 401 -8.00 -6.28 -4.13
CA VAL A 401 -8.79 -6.64 -2.94
C VAL A 401 -7.98 -6.53 -1.63
N ALA A 402 -6.68 -6.79 -1.68
CA ALA A 402 -5.75 -6.70 -0.55
C ALA A 402 -5.54 -5.29 0.03
N VAL A 403 -5.95 -4.22 -0.66
CA VAL A 403 -5.82 -2.85 -0.14
C VAL A 403 -7.17 -2.19 0.19
N VAL A 404 -8.29 -2.91 0.00
CA VAL A 404 -9.64 -2.35 0.25
C VAL A 404 -9.81 -1.95 1.72
N ALA A 405 -9.35 -2.76 2.67
CA ALA A 405 -9.39 -2.43 4.10
C ALA A 405 -8.57 -1.17 4.45
N ALA A 406 -7.37 -1.03 3.86
CA ALA A 406 -6.51 0.14 4.04
C ALA A 406 -7.12 1.42 3.44
N ILE A 407 -7.73 1.32 2.25
CA ILE A 407 -8.44 2.43 1.59
C ILE A 407 -9.71 2.83 2.37
N LEU A 408 -10.47 1.87 2.88
CA LEU A 408 -11.64 2.18 3.72
C LEU A 408 -11.24 2.86 5.03
N THR A 409 -10.09 2.51 5.61
CA THR A 409 -9.59 3.13 6.85
C THR A 409 -8.97 4.51 6.62
N SER A 410 -8.08 4.64 5.63
CA SER A 410 -7.22 5.82 5.44
C SER A 410 -7.68 6.75 4.31
N GLY A 411 -8.58 6.29 3.45
CA GLY A 411 -8.90 6.91 2.17
C GLY A 411 -7.89 6.56 1.08
N LEU A 412 -8.15 7.05 -0.14
CA LEU A 412 -7.16 7.03 -1.22
C LEU A 412 -6.03 7.99 -0.88
N ARG A 413 -4.78 7.50 -0.97
CA ARG A 413 -3.56 8.22 -0.60
C ARG A 413 -2.69 8.51 -1.81
N ILE A 414 -2.01 9.66 -1.81
CA ILE A 414 -0.95 9.95 -2.79
C ILE A 414 0.34 9.35 -2.25
N MET A 415 0.50 8.04 -2.48
CA MET A 415 1.64 7.33 -1.93
C MET A 415 2.96 7.88 -2.49
N PRO A 416 4.07 7.81 -1.74
CA PRO A 416 5.12 8.78 -1.97
C PRO A 416 5.99 8.52 -3.21
N HIS A 417 5.95 7.28 -3.68
CA HIS A 417 6.43 6.84 -4.97
C HIS A 417 5.30 6.17 -5.77
N SER A 418 4.03 6.50 -5.53
CA SER A 418 3.04 6.26 -6.58
C SER A 418 3.45 7.14 -7.76
N GLY A 419 3.49 6.51 -8.92
CA GLY A 419 3.97 7.10 -10.14
C GLY A 419 3.30 6.39 -11.30
N GLY A 420 3.22 7.06 -12.42
CA GLY A 420 2.59 6.52 -13.60
C GLY A 420 2.76 7.49 -14.75
N ARG A 421 1.92 7.32 -15.76
CA ARG A 421 1.95 8.07 -17.03
C ARG A 421 1.73 9.58 -16.88
N VAL A 422 1.32 10.02 -15.71
CA VAL A 422 0.94 11.40 -15.38
C VAL A 422 1.45 11.76 -13.96
N GLY A 423 2.52 11.08 -13.51
CA GLY A 423 3.18 11.37 -12.24
C GLY A 423 2.46 10.88 -10.99
N LYS A 424 2.61 11.66 -9.91
CA LYS A 424 2.28 11.29 -8.52
C LYS A 424 1.00 11.98 -8.07
N GLY A 425 -0.15 11.34 -8.34
CA GLY A 425 -1.46 11.77 -7.89
C GLY A 425 -2.37 10.58 -7.58
N ILE A 426 -3.64 10.87 -7.27
CA ILE A 426 -4.69 9.84 -7.23
C ILE A 426 -5.28 9.72 -8.64
N TYR A 427 -5.18 8.53 -9.21
CA TYR A 427 -5.67 8.20 -10.54
C TYR A 427 -7.12 7.73 -10.50
N PHE A 428 -7.93 8.29 -11.39
CA PHE A 428 -9.29 7.86 -11.68
C PHE A 428 -9.50 7.68 -13.19
N ALA A 429 -10.54 6.96 -13.59
CA ALA A 429 -10.99 6.88 -14.97
C ALA A 429 -12.48 7.21 -15.09
N SER A 430 -12.86 7.87 -16.18
CA SER A 430 -14.26 7.99 -16.59
C SER A 430 -14.80 6.67 -17.14
N GLU A 431 -13.95 5.79 -17.67
CA GLU A 431 -14.35 4.50 -18.22
C GLU A 431 -14.09 3.34 -17.23
N ASN A 432 -15.14 2.61 -16.84
CA ASN A 432 -15.06 1.43 -15.96
C ASN A 432 -13.99 0.44 -16.44
N SER A 433 -13.97 0.13 -17.74
CA SER A 433 -13.04 -0.85 -18.33
C SER A 433 -11.56 -0.55 -18.06
N LYS A 434 -11.17 0.73 -18.00
CA LYS A 434 -9.81 1.18 -17.66
C LYS A 434 -9.47 0.84 -16.21
N SER A 435 -10.36 1.21 -15.29
CA SER A 435 -10.19 0.94 -13.85
C SER A 435 -10.30 -0.54 -13.51
N ALA A 436 -11.17 -1.30 -14.19
CA ALA A 436 -11.32 -2.74 -14.02
C ALA A 436 -10.00 -3.50 -14.32
N GLY A 437 -9.13 -2.96 -15.18
CA GLY A 437 -7.79 -3.51 -15.44
C GLY A 437 -6.84 -3.51 -14.23
N TYR A 438 -7.11 -2.70 -13.20
CA TYR A 438 -6.36 -2.65 -11.94
C TYR A 438 -6.98 -3.53 -10.84
N VAL A 439 -8.13 -4.15 -11.10
CA VAL A 439 -8.82 -4.98 -10.10
C VAL A 439 -8.18 -6.36 -10.05
N THR A 440 -7.41 -6.59 -8.98
CA THR A 440 -7.01 -7.96 -8.61
C THR A 440 -8.10 -8.53 -7.71
N GLY A 441 -8.80 -9.55 -8.21
CA GLY A 441 -9.85 -10.24 -7.46
C GLY A 441 -9.33 -11.38 -6.59
N MET A 442 -10.27 -12.07 -5.95
CA MET A 442 -10.07 -13.30 -5.17
C MET A 442 -11.08 -14.36 -5.56
N LEU A 443 -10.69 -15.63 -5.47
CA LEU A 443 -11.64 -16.75 -5.59
C LEU A 443 -12.50 -16.84 -4.34
N CYS A 444 -13.81 -16.88 -4.52
CA CYS A 444 -14.82 -17.05 -3.48
C CYS A 444 -15.75 -18.18 -3.92
N GLY A 445 -15.37 -19.42 -3.58
CA GLY A 445 -16.00 -20.62 -4.13
C GLY A 445 -15.77 -20.72 -5.64
N ALA A 446 -16.85 -20.74 -6.42
CA ALA A 446 -16.79 -20.79 -7.89
C ALA A 446 -16.70 -19.42 -8.59
N HIS A 447 -16.71 -18.31 -7.84
CA HIS A 447 -16.75 -16.95 -8.39
C HIS A 447 -15.42 -16.22 -8.17
N HIS A 448 -15.05 -15.35 -9.11
CA HIS A 448 -13.92 -14.44 -8.96
C HIS A 448 -14.43 -13.05 -8.58
N VAL A 449 -14.26 -12.66 -7.33
CA VAL A 449 -14.83 -11.43 -6.74
C VAL A 449 -13.77 -10.34 -6.74
N GLY A 450 -14.12 -9.16 -7.26
CA GLY A 450 -13.32 -7.95 -7.22
C GLY A 450 -14.06 -6.78 -6.58
N TYR A 451 -13.31 -5.73 -6.24
CA TYR A 451 -13.85 -4.51 -5.65
C TYR A 451 -13.40 -3.27 -6.41
N MET A 452 -14.30 -2.30 -6.55
CA MET A 452 -14.05 -1.02 -7.23
C MET A 452 -14.67 0.11 -6.42
N PHE A 453 -14.00 1.27 -6.39
CA PHE A 453 -14.52 2.48 -5.77
C PHE A 453 -15.07 3.45 -6.83
N LEU A 454 -16.11 4.19 -6.44
CA LEU A 454 -16.50 5.44 -7.07
C LEU A 454 -16.22 6.58 -6.08
N GLY A 455 -15.31 7.48 -6.47
CA GLY A 455 -14.98 8.69 -5.73
C GLY A 455 -15.68 9.90 -6.35
N GLU A 456 -16.20 10.79 -5.51
CA GLU A 456 -16.52 12.15 -5.93
C GLU A 456 -15.21 12.94 -5.96
N VAL A 457 -14.85 13.43 -7.14
CA VAL A 457 -13.60 14.15 -7.38
C VAL A 457 -13.92 15.59 -7.76
N ALA A 458 -13.41 16.54 -6.97
CA ALA A 458 -13.50 17.97 -7.25
C ALA A 458 -12.37 18.38 -8.20
N LEU A 459 -12.62 18.28 -9.51
CA LEU A 459 -11.62 18.51 -10.55
C LEU A 459 -11.31 19.99 -10.77
N GLY A 460 -12.25 20.89 -10.46
CA GLY A 460 -12.08 22.32 -10.67
C GLY A 460 -11.75 22.66 -12.12
N LYS A 461 -10.72 23.49 -12.32
CA LYS A 461 -10.20 23.84 -13.63
C LYS A 461 -9.17 22.79 -14.09
N GLU A 462 -9.56 22.04 -15.11
CA GLU A 462 -8.81 20.91 -15.67
C GLU A 462 -7.63 21.37 -16.56
N HIS A 463 -6.45 20.80 -16.38
CA HIS A 463 -5.34 20.89 -17.35
C HIS A 463 -5.31 19.64 -18.24
N HIS A 464 -5.47 19.79 -19.55
CA HIS A 464 -5.51 18.64 -20.47
C HIS A 464 -4.13 18.36 -21.08
N ILE A 465 -3.71 17.09 -21.06
CA ILE A 465 -2.48 16.61 -21.72
C ILE A 465 -2.78 15.45 -22.68
N THR A 466 -1.88 15.21 -23.63
CA THR A 466 -1.97 14.16 -24.66
C THR A 466 -0.71 13.30 -24.77
N MET A 467 0.28 13.53 -23.91
CA MET A 467 1.54 12.79 -23.81
C MET A 467 1.83 12.47 -22.35
N ASP A 468 2.63 11.43 -22.13
CA ASP A 468 3.00 10.97 -20.80
C ASP A 468 3.89 12.01 -20.10
N GLU A 469 3.51 12.40 -18.88
CA GLU A 469 4.16 13.40 -18.04
C GLU A 469 4.47 12.81 -16.64
N PRO A 470 5.40 11.82 -16.55
CA PRO A 470 5.60 10.99 -15.36
C PRO A 470 6.23 11.73 -14.16
N ASN A 471 6.62 12.99 -14.33
CA ASN A 471 7.25 13.81 -13.28
C ASN A 471 6.28 14.80 -12.62
N LEU A 472 5.00 14.81 -12.99
CA LEU A 472 4.01 15.70 -12.37
C LEU A 472 3.79 15.36 -10.89
N ILE A 473 3.87 16.37 -10.04
CA ILE A 473 3.59 16.28 -8.59
C ILE A 473 2.50 17.27 -8.13
N ARG A 474 1.99 18.08 -9.07
CA ARG A 474 0.91 19.06 -8.91
C ARG A 474 0.42 19.48 -10.31
N PRO A 475 -0.82 20.00 -10.47
CA PRO A 475 -1.23 20.62 -11.72
C PRO A 475 -0.39 21.88 -12.02
N PRO A 476 -0.29 22.31 -13.28
CA PRO A 476 0.33 23.59 -13.62
C PRO A 476 -0.37 24.78 -12.93
N PRO A 477 0.32 25.92 -12.71
CA PRO A 477 -0.25 27.07 -12.00
C PRO A 477 -1.58 27.55 -12.57
N GLY A 478 -2.59 27.67 -11.70
CA GLY A 478 -3.95 28.08 -12.09
C GLY A 478 -4.81 26.95 -12.66
N PHE A 479 -4.48 25.70 -12.37
CA PHE A 479 -5.32 24.52 -12.59
C PHE A 479 -5.40 23.69 -11.30
N ASP A 480 -6.48 22.93 -11.13
CA ASP A 480 -6.76 22.16 -9.91
C ASP A 480 -6.64 20.64 -10.13
N SER A 481 -6.68 20.19 -11.39
CA SER A 481 -6.52 18.79 -11.79
C SER A 481 -5.76 18.67 -13.12
N VAL A 482 -5.27 17.47 -13.42
CA VAL A 482 -4.73 17.12 -14.75
C VAL A 482 -5.57 15.98 -15.32
N ILE A 483 -5.94 16.07 -16.60
CA ILE A 483 -6.60 14.99 -17.32
C ILE A 483 -5.77 14.64 -18.55
N ALA A 484 -5.22 13.45 -18.58
CA ALA A 484 -4.65 12.89 -19.78
C ALA A 484 -5.80 12.40 -20.67
N ARG A 485 -6.02 13.07 -21.81
CA ARG A 485 -7.21 12.86 -22.64
C ARG A 485 -7.07 11.63 -23.52
N GLY A 486 -8.04 10.73 -23.45
CA GLY A 486 -8.12 9.52 -24.25
C GLY A 486 -8.48 9.76 -25.72
N HIS A 487 -8.36 8.70 -26.52
CA HIS A 487 -9.01 8.62 -27.84
C HIS A 487 -10.54 8.55 -27.70
N THR A 488 -11.02 8.05 -26.57
CA THR A 488 -12.44 7.99 -26.20
C THR A 488 -12.73 8.67 -24.85
N GLU A 489 -13.99 9.07 -24.70
CA GLU A 489 -14.60 9.56 -23.47
C GLU A 489 -16.07 9.07 -23.49
N PRO A 490 -16.69 8.71 -22.34
CA PRO A 490 -18.14 8.49 -22.28
C PRO A 490 -18.92 9.66 -22.90
N ASP A 491 -19.94 9.39 -23.72
CA ASP A 491 -20.74 10.42 -24.41
C ASP A 491 -21.32 11.46 -23.42
N PRO A 492 -20.80 12.70 -23.40
CA PRO A 492 -21.20 13.70 -22.40
C PRO A 492 -22.64 14.19 -22.56
N THR A 493 -23.29 13.91 -23.71
CA THR A 493 -24.70 14.25 -23.92
C THR A 493 -25.66 13.33 -23.15
N GLN A 494 -25.14 12.22 -22.62
CA GLN A 494 -25.86 11.26 -21.80
C GLN A 494 -25.46 11.33 -20.31
N ASP A 495 -24.60 12.26 -19.91
CA ASP A 495 -24.23 12.44 -18.51
C ASP A 495 -25.48 12.77 -17.66
N THR A 496 -25.57 12.17 -16.48
CA THR A 496 -26.58 12.48 -15.47
C THR A 496 -25.91 13.12 -14.25
N GLU A 497 -26.69 13.47 -13.24
CA GLU A 497 -26.20 14.05 -12.00
C GLU A 497 -26.77 13.31 -10.78
N LEU A 498 -25.95 13.21 -9.73
CA LEU A 498 -26.40 12.86 -8.39
C LEU A 498 -26.20 14.09 -7.48
N GLU A 499 -27.14 14.32 -6.56
CA GLU A 499 -26.96 15.29 -5.49
C GLU A 499 -26.29 14.59 -4.30
N LEU A 500 -25.06 14.97 -3.97
CA LEU A 500 -24.27 14.40 -2.88
C LEU A 500 -23.88 15.53 -1.92
N ASP A 501 -24.45 15.50 -0.71
CA ASP A 501 -24.34 16.55 0.31
C ASP A 501 -24.64 17.98 -0.21
N GLY A 502 -25.70 18.11 -1.02
CA GLY A 502 -26.11 19.38 -1.61
C GLY A 502 -25.27 19.87 -2.79
N GLN A 503 -24.29 19.07 -3.25
CA GLN A 503 -23.50 19.35 -4.45
C GLN A 503 -23.99 18.50 -5.62
N ARG A 504 -24.07 19.10 -6.82
CA ARG A 504 -24.37 18.39 -8.07
C ARG A 504 -23.09 17.74 -8.59
N VAL A 505 -23.11 16.42 -8.72
CA VAL A 505 -21.96 15.60 -9.15
C VAL A 505 -22.31 14.90 -10.46
N MET A 506 -21.54 15.18 -11.51
CA MET A 506 -21.72 14.55 -12.83
C MET A 506 -21.39 13.06 -12.77
N VAL A 507 -22.23 12.22 -13.35
CA VAL A 507 -22.03 10.78 -13.49
C VAL A 507 -22.22 10.39 -14.96
N PRO A 508 -21.18 9.92 -15.66
CA PRO A 508 -21.34 9.48 -17.04
C PRO A 508 -22.29 8.28 -17.17
N GLN A 509 -23.16 8.31 -18.19
CA GLN A 509 -24.03 7.17 -18.54
C GLN A 509 -23.86 6.75 -20.00
N GLY A 510 -23.19 7.58 -20.82
CA GLY A 510 -22.92 7.30 -22.22
C GLY A 510 -21.91 6.17 -22.42
N ARG A 511 -21.97 5.51 -23.58
CA ARG A 511 -20.87 4.66 -24.05
C ARG A 511 -19.68 5.54 -24.47
N PRO A 512 -18.43 5.02 -24.41
CA PRO A 512 -17.28 5.74 -24.93
C PRO A 512 -17.45 6.07 -26.43
N VAL A 513 -17.31 7.34 -26.78
CA VAL A 513 -17.32 7.86 -28.15
C VAL A 513 -15.95 8.42 -28.52
N PRO A 514 -15.52 8.35 -29.80
CA PRO A 514 -14.24 8.91 -30.21
C PRO A 514 -14.19 10.44 -29.99
N CYS A 515 -13.06 10.93 -29.48
CA CYS A 515 -12.79 12.36 -29.33
C CYS A 515 -11.83 12.83 -30.45
N PRO A 516 -12.33 13.50 -31.52
CA PRO A 516 -11.51 13.78 -32.71
C PRO A 516 -10.29 14.69 -32.44
N GLU A 517 -10.40 15.57 -31.44
CA GLU A 517 -9.33 16.46 -30.98
C GLU A 517 -8.13 15.68 -30.39
N PHE A 518 -8.40 14.57 -29.70
CA PHE A 518 -7.39 13.78 -28.96
C PHE A 518 -6.98 12.49 -29.67
N ARG A 519 -7.35 12.32 -30.95
CA ARG A 519 -7.02 11.14 -31.78
C ARG A 519 -5.52 10.79 -31.88
N ASN A 520 -4.64 11.75 -31.60
CA ASN A 520 -3.19 11.61 -31.62
C ASN A 520 -2.57 11.46 -30.21
N SER A 521 -3.40 11.34 -29.16
CA SER A 521 -2.94 11.17 -27.78
C SER A 521 -2.19 9.84 -27.60
N THR A 522 -1.24 9.80 -26.65
CA THR A 522 -0.65 8.54 -26.20
C THR A 522 -1.61 7.73 -25.31
N PHE A 523 -2.75 8.30 -24.91
CA PHE A 523 -3.76 7.68 -24.06
C PHE A 523 -4.93 7.18 -24.90
N SER A 524 -5.27 5.91 -24.78
CA SER A 524 -6.46 5.34 -25.43
C SER A 524 -7.77 5.74 -24.73
N GLN A 525 -7.74 5.81 -23.39
CA GLN A 525 -8.86 6.18 -22.53
C GLN A 525 -8.37 7.25 -21.54
N SER A 526 -9.26 8.16 -21.12
CA SER A 526 -8.87 9.27 -20.26
C SER A 526 -8.46 8.84 -18.84
N GLU A 527 -7.39 9.46 -18.32
CA GLU A 527 -6.91 9.32 -16.93
C GLU A 527 -7.07 10.67 -16.22
N TYR A 528 -7.83 10.70 -15.12
CA TYR A 528 -8.15 11.89 -14.34
C TYR A 528 -7.30 11.91 -13.07
N LEU A 529 -6.58 13.00 -12.82
CA LEU A 529 -5.66 13.12 -11.68
C LEU A 529 -5.91 14.35 -10.82
N ILE A 530 -5.89 14.09 -9.51
CA ILE A 530 -5.78 15.09 -8.44
C ILE A 530 -4.48 14.88 -7.68
N TYR A 531 -3.94 15.96 -7.12
CA TYR A 531 -2.64 15.98 -6.44
C TYR A 531 -2.75 16.38 -4.97
N GLN A 532 -3.98 16.39 -4.44
CA GLN A 532 -4.29 16.55 -3.02
C GLN A 532 -5.36 15.54 -2.64
N GLU A 533 -5.15 14.76 -1.59
CA GLU A 533 -6.11 13.72 -1.16
C GLU A 533 -7.48 14.29 -0.79
N SER A 534 -7.50 15.53 -0.28
CA SER A 534 -8.71 16.28 0.05
C SER A 534 -9.60 16.61 -1.16
N GLN A 535 -9.13 16.48 -2.40
CA GLN A 535 -9.95 16.67 -3.60
C GLN A 535 -10.80 15.44 -3.97
N CYS A 536 -10.68 14.33 -3.23
CA CYS A 536 -11.54 13.16 -3.38
C CYS A 536 -12.28 12.84 -2.08
N ARG A 537 -13.53 12.41 -2.22
CA ARG A 537 -14.27 11.68 -1.20
C ARG A 537 -14.81 10.38 -1.78
N LEU A 538 -14.57 9.26 -1.10
CA LEU A 538 -15.17 7.99 -1.47
C LEU A 538 -16.68 8.06 -1.22
N ARG A 539 -17.45 7.66 -2.23
CA ARG A 539 -18.92 7.69 -2.19
C ARG A 539 -19.53 6.31 -2.27
N TYR A 540 -18.98 5.44 -3.11
CA TYR A 540 -19.47 4.08 -3.25
C TYR A 540 -18.34 3.05 -3.36
N LEU A 541 -18.57 1.87 -2.80
CA LEU A 541 -17.79 0.65 -2.99
C LEU A 541 -18.68 -0.36 -3.70
N LEU A 542 -18.17 -0.97 -4.76
CA LEU A 542 -18.88 -1.94 -5.58
C LEU A 542 -18.20 -3.30 -5.47
N GLN A 543 -18.98 -4.35 -5.22
CA GLN A 543 -18.55 -5.74 -5.42
C GLN A 543 -18.95 -6.17 -6.82
N VAL A 544 -17.99 -6.68 -7.58
CA VAL A 544 -18.19 -7.21 -8.94
C VAL A 544 -17.72 -8.66 -9.04
N CYS A 545 -18.38 -9.45 -9.87
CA CYS A 545 -17.84 -10.71 -10.38
C CYS A 545 -17.10 -10.43 -11.69
N LEU A 546 -15.83 -10.87 -11.79
CA LEU A 546 -14.89 -10.56 -12.88
C LEU A 546 -14.88 -11.62 -13.99
#